data_AF-A0A2S9G796-F1
#
_entry.id   AF-A0A2S9G796-F1
#
_cell.length_a   1.000
_cell.length_b   1.000
_cell.length_c   1.000
_cell.angle_alpha   90.00
_cell.angle_beta   90.00
_cell.angle_gamma   90.00
#
_symmetry.space_group_name_H-M   'P 1'
#
loop_
_entity.id
_entity.type
_entity.pdbx_description
1 polymer ?
#
loop_
_entity_poly.entity_id
_entity_poly.type
_entity_poly.pdbx_seq_one_letter_code
_entity_poly.pdbx_strand_id
1 'polypeptide(L)' 'MSTPHAPPGIIVAVDGSASSRVAVDWAARDAAMRRIPLTLVHVLPGAAMQ' A
#
# COMPACT_ATOMS: atom_id res chain seq x y z
N MET A 1 23.86 -1.52 13.77
CA MET A 1 22.63 -1.42 14.59
C MET A 1 21.47 -1.33 13.61
N SER A 2 20.58 -2.33 13.59
CA SER A 2 19.42 -2.30 12.69
C SER A 2 18.31 -1.50 13.38
N THR A 3 17.91 -0.37 12.81
CA THR A 3 16.74 0.36 13.29
C THR A 3 15.52 -0.56 13.21
N PRO A 4 14.70 -0.70 14.27
CA PRO A 4 13.45 -1.43 14.17
C PRO A 4 12.59 -0.79 13.09
N HIS A 5 12.32 -1.49 12.00
CA HIS A 5 11.33 -1.05 11.03
C HIS A 5 9.97 -1.31 11.67
N ALA A 6 9.26 -0.25 12.05
CA ALA A 6 7.88 -0.39 12.49
C ALA A 6 7.09 -1.11 11.38
N PRO A 7 6.22 -2.08 11.73
CA PRO A 7 5.46 -2.81 10.72
C PRO A 7 4.65 -1.81 9.88
N PRO A 8 4.63 -1.94 8.54
CA PRO A 8 4.08 -0.95 7.62
C PRO A 8 2.54 -0.81 7.68
N GLY A 9 1.88 -1.48 8.62
CA GLY A 9 0.43 -1.55 8.73
C GLY A 9 -0.19 -2.31 7.57
N ILE A 10 -1.27 -1.79 7.00
CA ILE A 10 -1.92 -2.37 5.82
C ILE A 10 -1.18 -1.87 4.57
N ILE A 11 -0.80 -2.78 3.67
CA ILE A 11 -0.19 -2.44 2.37
C ILE A 11 -1.22 -2.69 1.27
N VAL A 12 -1.39 -1.73 0.35
CA VAL A 12 -2.27 -1.84 -0.80
C VAL A 12 -1.53 -1.52 -2.07
N ALA A 13 -1.54 -2.44 -3.03
CA ALA A 13 -1.07 -2.17 -4.38
C ALA A 13 -2.15 -1.39 -5.17
N VAL A 14 -1.73 -0.33 -5.85
CA VAL A 14 -2.59 0.49 -6.71
C VAL A 14 -2.06 0.49 -8.13
N ASP A 15 -2.94 0.32 -9.11
CA ASP A 15 -2.63 0.35 -10.55
C ASP A 15 -3.55 1.31 -11.33
N GLY A 16 -4.45 2.01 -10.64
CA GLY A 16 -5.43 2.93 -11.24
C GLY A 16 -6.73 2.28 -11.68
N SER A 17 -6.85 0.95 -11.59
CA SER A 17 -8.08 0.20 -11.89
C SER A 17 -9.20 0.47 -10.89
N ALA A 18 -10.44 0.21 -11.28
CA ALA A 18 -11.59 0.28 -10.37
C ALA A 18 -11.46 -0.71 -9.18
N SER A 19 -10.90 -1.90 -9.43
CA SER A 19 -10.60 -2.88 -8.39
C SER A 19 -9.58 -2.36 -7.37
N SER A 20 -8.54 -1.65 -7.82
CA SER A 20 -7.58 -1.04 -6.89
C SER A 20 -8.21 0.02 -6.00
N ARG A 21 -9.17 0.79 -6.51
CA ARG A 21 -9.90 1.79 -5.70
C ARG A 21 -10.74 1.12 -4.59
N VAL A 22 -11.43 0.04 -4.91
CA VAL A 22 -12.18 -0.73 -3.90
C VAL A 22 -11.26 -1.29 -2.82
N ALA A 23 -10.07 -1.76 -3.19
CA ALA A 23 -9.06 -2.21 -2.22
C ALA A 23 -8.56 -1.08 -1.31
N VAL A 24 -8.35 0.12 -1.87
CA VAL A 24 -7.97 1.32 -1.09
C VAL A 24 -9.08 1.72 -0.12
N ASP A 25 -10.35 1.73 -0.55
CA ASP A 25 -11.47 2.12 0.31
C ASP A 25 -11.62 1.18 1.52
N TRP A 26 -11.53 -0.12 1.29
CA TRP A 26 -11.53 -1.11 2.37
C TRP A 26 -10.34 -0.90 3.33
N ALA A 27 -9.13 -0.77 2.79
CA ALA A 27 -7.91 -0.67 3.58
C ALA A 27 -7.85 0.62 4.40
N ALA A 28 -8.30 1.75 3.84
CA ALA A 28 -8.39 3.01 4.56
C ALA A 28 -9.34 2.91 5.75
N ARG A 29 -10.50 2.27 5.55
CA ARG A 29 -11.46 2.03 6.64
C ARG A 29 -10.86 1.15 7.73
N ASP A 30 -10.23 0.03 7.36
CA ASP A 30 -9.70 -0.93 8.34
C ASP A 30 -8.47 -0.37 9.09
N ALA A 31 -7.56 0.33 8.40
CA ALA A 31 -6.41 1.00 9.00
C ALA A 31 -6.84 2.08 10.01
N ALA A 32 -7.86 2.88 9.66
CA ALA A 32 -8.44 3.89 10.56
C ALA A 32 -9.06 3.25 11.82
N MET A 33 -9.83 2.16 11.66
CA MET A 33 -10.44 1.44 12.77
C MET A 33 -9.40 0.87 13.74
N ARG A 34 -8.29 0.34 13.21
CA ARG A 34 -7.23 -0.29 14.00
C ARG A 34 -6.18 0.70 14.51
N ARG A 35 -6.22 1.95 14.06
CA ARG A 35 -5.19 2.97 14.32
C ARG A 35 -3.78 2.50 13.93
N ILE A 36 -3.67 1.87 12.77
CA ILE A 36 -2.40 1.42 12.20
C ILE A 36 -2.09 2.18 10.90
N PRO A 37 -0.83 2.22 10.46
CA PRO A 37 -0.46 2.85 9.19
C PRO A 37 -1.18 2.20 7.98
N LEU A 38 -1.38 3.00 6.93
CA LEU A 38 -1.76 2.54 5.60
C LEU A 38 -0.66 2.93 4.62
N THR A 39 -0.14 1.96 3.88
CA THR A 39 0.91 2.14 2.88
C THR A 39 0.35 1.82 1.50
N LEU A 40 0.37 2.80 0.60
CA LEU A 40 0.00 2.62 -0.81
C LEU A 40 1.25 2.38 -1.65
N VAL A 41 1.20 1.38 -2.54
CA VAL A 41 2.31 1.00 -3.43
C VAL A 41 1.84 1.04 -4.87
N HIS A 42 2.50 1.83 -5.71
CA HIS A 42 2.29 1.83 -7.15
C HIS A 42 3.55 1.30 -7.84
N VAL A 43 3.41 0.27 -8.66
CA VAL A 43 4.53 -0.29 -9.42
C VAL A 43 4.54 0.34 -10.80
N LEU A 44 5.59 1.09 -11.10
CA LEU A 44 5.85 1.57 -12.45
C LEU A 44 6.48 0.43 -13.27
N PRO A 45 6.25 0.40 -14.60
CA PRO A 45 7.00 -0.50 -15.48
C PRO A 45 8.49 -0.34 -15.23
N GLY A 46 9.20 -1.45 -15.05
CA GLY A 46 10.65 -1.42 -15.02
C GLY A 46 11.16 -0.91 -16.36
N ALA A 47 12.19 -0.05 -16.34
CA ALA A 47 12.91 0.29 -17.57
C ALA A 47 13.31 -1.03 -18.24
N ALA A 48 12.79 -1.28 -19.44
CA ALA A 48 13.28 -2.38 -20.24
C ALA A 48 14.79 -2.19 -20.38
N MET A 49 15.58 -3.18 -19.96
CA MET A 49 17.00 -3.23 -20.30
C MET A 49 17.06 -3.23 -21.83
N GLN A 50 17.52 -2.12 -22.42
CA GLN A 50 17.73 -2.00 -23.85
C GLN A 50 18.88 -2.90 -24.29
#